data_AF-A0AAN8X5W2-F1
#
_entry.id   AF-A0AAN8X5W2-F1
#
_cell.length_a   1.000
_cell.length_b   1.000
_cell.length_c   1.000
_cell.angle_alpha   90.00
_cell.angle_beta   90.00
_cell.angle_gamma   90.00
#
_symmetry.space_group_name_H-M   'P 1'
#
loop_
_entity.id
_entity.type
_entity.pdbx_description
1 polymer ?
#
loop_
_entity_poly.entity_id
_entity_poly.type
_entity_poly.pdbx_seq_one_letter_code
_entity_poly.pdbx_strand_id
1 'polypeptide(L)'
;MKNTARDASHSIVIEVNLEGSDHIESETSVPQCLGWEKNERGKLGPRMVNLSSSMDPTKLAESAIDLNLKLMKWRVAPELDLDVVKSTRCLLLGAGTLGCGVARCLLGWGVRTITLVDNGKVSYSNPVRQSLFTFNHCLNGGQDKATAAAQALSDIFPKVNASGVLLNIPMPGHTVGDSVVDEVKQDVAMLENLIENHDAVFLLMDSRESRWLPTVIGVAKCKLVFTAALGFDSYLVMRHSYRGESLSPSTVSCSSDANTLESASFVSGEPIPGNHLGCYFCNDVVAPGDSTQDRTLDQQCTVTRPGVSYLASAHIVELMVSLLQHPDKGLAEAQVSQCEAAKEGILGTVPHSLRGFLGRQQHLPLATARFSQCPACCDKVVAAYQNEGFNFLLKVFNSPSYLEEVAGLGQLQQCAIDSQIWELSDSEDDSN
;
A
#
# COMPACT_ATOMS: atom_id res chain seq x y z
N MET A 1 -5.00 49.04 15.78
CA MET A 1 -5.07 50.35 16.46
C MET A 1 -6.32 51.05 15.98
N LYS A 2 -7.45 50.90 16.69
CA LYS A 2 -8.68 51.66 16.42
C LYS A 2 -8.64 52.94 17.27
N ASN A 3 -8.99 54.06 16.64
CA ASN A 3 -9.14 55.41 17.21
C ASN A 3 -9.47 55.42 18.71
N THR A 4 -8.53 55.90 19.52
CA THR A 4 -8.76 56.35 20.90
C THR A 4 -8.95 57.87 20.94
N ALA A 5 -9.62 58.46 19.94
CA ALA A 5 -10.15 59.80 20.09
C ALA A 5 -11.38 59.69 20.99
N ARG A 6 -11.31 60.28 22.20
CA ARG A 6 -12.47 60.35 23.10
C ARG A 6 -13.51 61.27 22.46
N ASP A 7 -14.53 60.67 21.87
CA ASP A 7 -15.67 61.38 21.30
C ASP A 7 -16.62 61.80 22.43
N ALA A 8 -16.80 63.12 22.57
CA ALA A 8 -17.63 63.73 23.60
C ALA A 8 -19.02 64.14 23.06
N SER A 9 -19.35 63.86 21.79
CA SER A 9 -20.63 64.24 21.16
C SER A 9 -21.86 63.64 21.85
N HIS A 10 -21.68 62.53 22.57
CA HIS A 10 -22.72 61.87 23.38
C HIS A 10 -22.58 62.12 24.89
N SER A 11 -21.82 63.14 25.30
CA SER A 11 -21.63 63.44 26.73
C SER A 11 -22.90 63.98 27.35
N ILE A 12 -23.26 63.44 28.52
CA ILE A 12 -24.38 63.91 29.34
C ILE A 12 -23.80 64.40 30.66
N VAL A 13 -24.18 65.61 31.08
CA VAL A 13 -23.83 66.14 32.40
C VAL A 13 -24.97 65.80 33.35
N ILE A 14 -24.65 65.12 34.45
CA ILE A 14 -25.62 64.73 35.48
C ILE A 14 -25.13 65.31 36.81
N GLU A 15 -26.01 66.05 37.49
CA GLU A 15 -25.77 66.52 38.85
C GLU A 15 -26.10 65.39 39.82
N VAL A 16 -25.09 64.91 40.56
CA VAL A 16 -25.24 63.77 41.48
C VAL A 16 -25.23 64.31 42.90
N ASN A 17 -26.37 64.19 43.59
CA ASN A 17 -26.43 64.40 45.03
C ASN A 17 -26.10 63.09 45.74
N LEU A 18 -24.97 63.03 46.42
CA LEU A 18 -24.59 61.88 47.24
C LEU A 18 -25.32 62.02 48.58
N GLU A 19 -26.63 61.74 48.59
CA GLU A 19 -27.38 61.66 49.84
C GLU A 19 -26.79 60.52 50.69
N GLY A 20 -26.13 60.90 51.79
CA GLY A 20 -25.62 59.95 52.76
C GLY A 20 -26.79 59.15 53.33
N SER A 21 -26.71 57.82 53.23
CA SER A 21 -27.45 56.98 54.14
C SER A 21 -27.00 57.33 55.56
N ASP A 22 -27.82 58.04 56.33
CA ASP A 22 -27.60 58.42 57.74
C ASP A 22 -27.56 57.22 58.72
N HIS A 23 -27.10 56.05 58.25
CA HIS A 23 -26.81 54.89 59.07
C HIS A 23 -25.38 54.40 58.78
N ILE A 24 -24.41 55.06 59.41
CA ILE A 24 -23.13 54.43 59.75
C ILE A 24 -23.42 53.49 60.92
N GLU A 25 -24.09 52.37 60.66
CA GLU A 25 -24.15 51.24 61.60
C GLU A 25 -23.31 50.08 61.07
N SER A 26 -22.20 49.85 61.78
CA SER A 26 -21.24 48.72 61.71
C SER A 26 -20.22 48.69 60.54
N GLU A 27 -18.94 48.83 60.91
CA GLU A 27 -17.73 48.75 60.06
C GLU A 27 -17.43 47.34 59.49
N THR A 28 -18.40 46.64 58.90
CA THR A 28 -18.13 45.37 58.19
C THR A 28 -18.90 45.17 56.88
N SER A 29 -19.64 46.15 56.37
CA SER A 29 -20.35 46.00 55.08
C SER A 29 -19.42 46.27 53.88
N VAL A 30 -18.95 45.19 53.25
CA VAL A 30 -18.15 45.24 52.02
C VAL A 30 -19.04 45.73 50.85
N PRO A 31 -18.59 46.69 50.01
CA PRO A 31 -19.37 47.15 48.85
C PRO A 31 -19.61 46.00 47.86
N GLN A 32 -20.77 46.02 47.19
CA GLN A 32 -21.12 44.98 46.23
C GLN A 32 -20.17 45.00 45.02
N CYS A 33 -19.34 43.97 44.88
CA CYS A 33 -18.46 43.82 43.73
C CYS A 33 -19.25 43.43 42.47
N LEU A 34 -19.22 44.29 41.45
CA LEU A 34 -19.80 44.08 40.12
C LEU A 34 -18.70 44.21 39.05
N GLY A 35 -18.98 43.78 37.81
CA GLY A 35 -18.07 43.96 36.67
C GLY A 35 -17.67 42.69 35.93
N TRP A 36 -18.19 41.51 36.32
CA TRP A 36 -18.02 40.30 35.53
C TRP A 36 -18.62 40.47 34.13
N GLU A 37 -17.79 40.27 33.12
CA GLU A 37 -18.24 40.30 31.72
C GLU A 37 -19.21 39.13 31.45
N LYS A 38 -20.29 39.41 30.75
CA LYS A 38 -21.22 38.37 30.30
C LYS A 38 -20.61 37.57 29.15
N ASN A 39 -20.84 36.26 29.15
CA ASN A 39 -20.52 35.42 28.00
C ASN A 39 -21.44 35.72 26.80
N GLU A 40 -21.20 35.05 25.67
CA GLU A 40 -21.99 35.21 24.43
C GLU A 40 -23.49 34.92 24.61
N ARG A 41 -23.88 34.18 25.66
CA ARG A 41 -25.28 33.87 26.01
C ARG A 41 -25.89 34.89 26.97
N GLY A 42 -25.20 36.01 27.23
CA GLY A 42 -25.64 37.06 28.15
C GLY A 42 -25.61 36.67 29.64
N LYS A 43 -25.00 35.51 29.99
CA LYS A 43 -24.91 35.01 31.36
C LYS A 43 -23.55 35.37 31.97
N LEU A 44 -23.53 35.59 33.28
CA LEU A 44 -22.29 35.75 34.05
C LEU A 44 -21.62 34.37 34.17
N GLY A 45 -20.61 34.13 33.35
CA GLY A 45 -19.89 32.86 33.29
C GLY A 45 -18.65 32.97 32.41
N PRO A 46 -17.69 32.05 32.58
CA PRO A 46 -16.43 32.11 31.85
C PRO A 46 -16.63 31.93 30.35
N ARG A 47 -15.72 32.53 29.56
CA ARG A 47 -15.57 32.24 28.13
C ARG A 47 -14.48 31.18 27.96
N MET A 48 -14.81 30.10 27.26
CA MET A 48 -13.85 29.05 26.92
C MET A 48 -13.59 29.10 25.42
N VAL A 49 -12.32 29.11 25.02
CA VAL A 49 -11.88 29.13 23.62
C VAL A 49 -10.92 27.98 23.39
N ASN A 50 -11.13 27.22 22.31
CA ASN A 50 -10.20 26.16 21.90
C ASN A 50 -9.16 26.74 20.94
N LEU A 51 -7.94 26.95 21.45
CA LEU A 51 -6.81 27.47 20.66
C LEU A 51 -5.94 26.36 20.05
N SER A 52 -6.36 25.10 20.10
CA SER A 52 -5.53 23.99 19.61
C SER A 52 -5.20 24.12 18.11
N SER A 53 -6.09 24.66 17.29
CA SER A 53 -5.80 24.86 15.85
C SER A 53 -4.64 25.82 15.59
N SER A 54 -4.31 26.73 16.51
CA SER A 54 -3.24 27.71 16.37
C SER A 54 -2.06 27.49 17.32
N MET A 55 -2.23 26.70 18.37
CA MET A 55 -1.22 26.52 19.43
C MET A 55 -0.77 25.08 19.65
N ASP A 56 -1.53 24.07 19.19
CA ASP A 56 -1.12 22.66 19.28
C ASP A 56 -0.13 22.34 18.16
N PRO A 57 1.17 22.07 18.46
CA PRO A 57 2.18 21.81 17.44
C PRO A 57 1.82 20.64 16.52
N THR A 58 1.11 19.64 17.04
CA THR A 58 0.70 18.48 16.26
C THR A 58 -0.37 18.84 15.24
N LYS A 59 -1.35 19.67 15.60
CA LYS A 59 -2.38 20.16 14.66
C LYS A 59 -1.81 21.15 13.65
N LEU A 60 -0.83 21.96 14.06
CA LEU A 60 -0.11 22.86 13.17
C LEU A 60 0.68 22.06 12.11
N ALA A 61 1.39 21.01 12.53
CA ALA A 61 2.10 20.12 11.60
C ALA A 61 1.15 19.43 10.62
N GLU A 62 0.03 18.89 11.10
CA GLU A 62 -1.02 18.31 10.25
C GLU A 62 -1.56 19.31 9.23
N SER A 63 -1.87 20.53 9.68
CA SER A 63 -2.39 21.59 8.81
C SER A 63 -1.36 22.02 7.76
N ALA A 64 -0.07 22.07 8.12
CA ALA A 64 0.99 22.44 7.21
C ALA A 64 1.22 21.39 6.10
N ILE A 65 1.19 20.10 6.45
CA ILE A 65 1.28 18.99 5.48
C ILE A 65 0.08 19.00 4.53
N ASP A 66 -1.14 19.10 5.08
CA ASP A 66 -2.36 19.13 4.27
C ASP A 66 -2.40 20.36 3.35
N LEU A 67 -1.86 21.50 3.81
CA LEU A 67 -1.75 22.69 2.97
C LEU A 67 -0.78 22.48 1.80
N ASN A 68 0.36 21.81 2.00
CA ASN A 68 1.31 21.53 0.93
C ASN A 68 0.67 20.72 -0.21
N LEU A 69 -0.06 19.66 0.15
CA LEU A 69 -0.80 18.85 -0.83
C LEU A 69 -1.93 19.64 -1.50
N LYS A 70 -2.68 20.46 -0.75
CA LYS A 70 -3.71 21.35 -1.31
C LYS A 70 -3.12 22.37 -2.28
N LEU A 71 -1.89 22.84 -2.07
CA LEU A 71 -1.22 23.73 -3.02
C LEU A 71 -0.91 23.02 -4.35
N MET A 72 -0.56 21.73 -4.34
CA MET A 72 -0.42 20.95 -5.58
C MET A 72 -1.74 20.90 -6.34
N LYS A 73 -2.84 20.60 -5.64
CA LYS A 73 -4.20 20.62 -6.22
C LYS A 73 -4.55 21.99 -6.79
N TRP A 74 -4.44 23.05 -6.00
CA TRP A 74 -4.89 24.38 -6.41
C TRP A 74 -4.04 25.03 -7.51
N ARG A 75 -2.73 24.73 -7.56
CA ARG A 75 -1.81 25.38 -8.49
C ARG A 75 -1.52 24.57 -9.75
N VAL A 76 -1.56 23.24 -9.67
CA VAL A 76 -1.07 22.36 -10.74
C VAL A 76 -2.16 21.44 -11.25
N ALA A 77 -2.87 20.72 -10.36
CA ALA A 77 -3.85 19.70 -10.75
C ALA A 77 -5.18 19.87 -9.98
N PRO A 78 -6.10 20.75 -10.43
CA PRO A 78 -7.34 21.08 -9.71
C PRO A 78 -8.28 19.89 -9.45
N GLU A 79 -8.24 18.88 -10.32
CA GLU A 79 -9.07 17.68 -10.24
C GLU A 79 -8.50 16.60 -9.31
N LEU A 80 -7.29 16.80 -8.76
CA LEU A 80 -6.65 15.85 -7.86
C LEU A 80 -7.51 15.60 -6.61
N ASP A 81 -7.84 14.34 -6.35
CA ASP A 81 -8.54 13.92 -5.15
C ASP A 81 -7.53 13.56 -4.05
N LEU A 82 -7.28 14.50 -3.14
CA LEU A 82 -6.36 14.25 -2.02
C LEU A 82 -7.00 13.40 -0.93
N ASP A 83 -8.32 13.37 -0.85
CA ASP A 83 -9.04 12.68 0.22
C ASP A 83 -9.03 11.16 0.00
N VAL A 84 -9.10 10.69 -1.25
CA VAL A 84 -8.92 9.26 -1.57
C VAL A 84 -7.53 8.77 -1.17
N VAL A 85 -6.47 9.56 -1.42
CA VAL A 85 -5.10 9.18 -1.03
C VAL A 85 -4.94 9.20 0.49
N LYS A 86 -5.43 10.25 1.15
CA LYS A 86 -5.38 10.39 2.61
C LYS A 86 -6.09 9.25 3.35
N SER A 87 -7.24 8.81 2.84
CA SER A 87 -8.09 7.79 3.47
C SER A 87 -7.70 6.34 3.15
N THR A 88 -6.92 6.11 2.09
CA THR A 88 -6.45 4.78 1.70
C THR A 88 -5.61 4.16 2.82
N ARG A 89 -5.96 2.94 3.24
CA ARG A 89 -5.22 2.17 4.23
C ARG A 89 -4.18 1.30 3.52
N CYS A 90 -2.90 1.53 3.81
CA CYS A 90 -1.79 0.84 3.15
C CYS A 90 -1.19 -0.23 4.06
N LEU A 91 -1.12 -1.47 3.57
CA LEU A 91 -0.42 -2.58 4.20
C LEU A 91 0.92 -2.81 3.49
N LEU A 92 2.02 -2.77 4.24
CA LEU A 92 3.38 -2.91 3.73
C LEU A 92 3.95 -4.25 4.24
N LEU A 93 4.00 -5.24 3.36
CA LEU A 93 4.58 -6.55 3.66
C LEU A 93 6.09 -6.49 3.41
N GLY A 94 6.85 -6.27 4.48
CA GLY A 94 8.28 -6.02 4.49
C GLY A 94 8.62 -4.62 5.02
N ALA A 95 9.41 -4.54 6.08
CA ALA A 95 9.93 -3.30 6.68
C ALA A 95 11.44 -3.10 6.39
N GLY A 96 11.92 -3.67 5.28
CA GLY A 96 13.29 -3.50 4.79
C GLY A 96 13.52 -2.18 4.04
N THR A 97 14.45 -2.20 3.10
CA THR A 97 14.86 -1.01 2.31
C THR A 97 13.67 -0.43 1.53
N LEU A 98 12.90 -1.28 0.85
CA LEU A 98 11.68 -0.88 0.14
C LEU A 98 10.60 -0.40 1.10
N GLY A 99 10.32 -1.15 2.16
CA GLY A 99 9.32 -0.80 3.18
C GLY A 99 9.52 0.61 3.75
N CYS A 100 10.76 0.93 4.12
CA CYS A 100 11.12 2.26 4.63
C CYS A 100 10.91 3.37 3.57
N GLY A 101 11.33 3.13 2.33
CA GLY A 101 11.19 4.10 1.24
C GLY A 101 9.73 4.35 0.89
N VAL A 102 8.95 3.28 0.68
CA VAL A 102 7.52 3.33 0.38
C VAL A 102 6.76 4.04 1.49
N ALA A 103 7.00 3.69 2.76
CA ALA A 103 6.33 4.33 3.90
C ALA A 103 6.57 5.85 3.95
N ARG A 104 7.80 6.30 3.68
CA ARG A 104 8.11 7.75 3.62
C ARG A 104 7.42 8.44 2.45
N CYS A 105 7.38 7.81 1.28
CA CYS A 105 6.66 8.35 0.12
C CYS A 105 5.15 8.45 0.36
N LEU A 106 4.54 7.41 0.95
CA LEU A 106 3.12 7.41 1.33
C LEU A 106 2.81 8.52 2.34
N LEU A 107 3.68 8.71 3.34
CA LEU A 107 3.53 9.79 4.32
C LEU A 107 3.60 11.18 3.65
N GLY A 108 4.50 11.34 2.67
CA GLY A 108 4.60 12.56 1.86
C GLY A 108 3.33 12.87 1.06
N TRP A 109 2.66 11.84 0.56
CA TRP A 109 1.35 11.94 -0.10
C TRP A 109 0.16 12.12 0.85
N GLY A 110 0.41 12.16 2.16
CA GLY A 110 -0.60 12.41 3.18
C GLY A 110 -1.39 11.17 3.62
N VAL A 111 -0.98 9.97 3.23
CA VAL A 111 -1.58 8.71 3.70
C VAL A 111 -1.56 8.66 5.23
N ARG A 112 -2.70 8.34 5.85
CA ARG A 112 -2.84 8.35 7.31
C ARG A 112 -2.74 7.00 7.98
N THR A 113 -3.07 5.91 7.30
CA THR A 113 -3.05 4.57 7.90
C THR A 113 -2.02 3.69 7.20
N ILE A 114 -0.96 3.33 7.92
CA ILE A 114 0.15 2.52 7.40
C ILE A 114 0.41 1.38 8.39
N THR A 115 0.27 0.15 7.94
CA THR A 115 0.61 -1.04 8.74
C THR A 115 1.81 -1.73 8.13
N LEU A 116 2.88 -1.92 8.90
CA LEU A 116 4.08 -2.63 8.48
C LEU A 116 4.10 -4.04 9.06
N VAL A 117 4.48 -5.01 8.23
CA VAL A 117 4.60 -6.42 8.60
C VAL A 117 6.02 -6.89 8.34
N ASP A 118 6.71 -7.38 9.37
CA ASP A 118 8.07 -7.93 9.27
C ASP A 118 8.36 -8.76 10.53
N ASN A 119 9.06 -9.89 10.39
CA ASN A 119 9.47 -10.74 11.52
C ASN A 119 10.95 -10.54 11.92
N GLY A 120 11.68 -9.68 11.20
CA GLY A 120 13.10 -9.45 11.40
C GLY A 120 13.40 -8.40 12.47
N LYS A 121 14.66 -8.42 12.93
CA LYS A 121 15.24 -7.39 13.81
C LYS A 121 16.16 -6.45 13.04
N VAL A 122 16.32 -5.23 13.55
CA VAL A 122 17.21 -4.22 12.97
C VAL A 122 18.67 -4.58 13.25
N SER A 123 19.44 -4.84 12.19
CA SER A 123 20.87 -5.14 12.25
C SER A 123 21.74 -3.90 11.99
N TYR A 124 23.00 -3.92 12.42
CA TYR A 124 23.93 -2.77 12.28
C TYR A 124 24.12 -2.26 10.84
N SER A 125 23.98 -3.12 9.83
CA SER A 125 24.09 -2.74 8.41
C SER A 125 22.83 -2.09 7.85
N ASN A 126 21.71 -2.11 8.59
CA ASN A 126 20.41 -1.68 8.11
C ASN A 126 20.23 -0.15 8.06
N PRO A 127 20.56 0.65 9.09
CA PRO A 127 20.21 2.08 9.13
C PRO A 127 20.65 2.92 7.92
N VAL A 128 21.79 2.58 7.30
CA VAL A 128 22.30 3.29 6.12
C VAL A 128 21.53 3.00 4.82
N ARG A 129 20.70 1.95 4.80
CA ARG A 129 19.86 1.54 3.67
C ARG A 129 18.36 1.65 3.98
N GLN A 130 17.99 1.51 5.25
CA GLN A 130 16.61 1.44 5.74
C GLN A 130 16.30 2.71 6.53
N SER A 131 15.73 3.70 5.84
CA SER A 131 15.64 5.11 6.25
C SER A 131 14.69 5.41 7.43
N LEU A 132 14.07 4.39 8.04
CA LEU A 132 13.29 4.51 9.28
C LEU A 132 14.10 4.07 10.51
N PHE A 133 15.28 3.50 10.32
CA PHE A 133 16.09 3.00 11.44
C PHE A 133 17.30 3.89 11.72
N THR A 134 17.66 3.96 13.01
CA THR A 134 18.87 4.63 13.49
C THR A 134 19.78 3.60 14.14
N PHE A 135 21.03 3.98 14.41
CA PHE A 135 21.98 3.14 15.14
C PHE A 135 21.43 2.62 16.48
N ASN A 136 20.63 3.44 17.18
CA ASN A 136 20.04 3.07 18.46
C ASN A 136 19.09 1.88 18.36
N HIS A 137 18.42 1.69 17.23
CA HIS A 137 17.54 0.54 17.00
C HIS A 137 18.32 -0.79 16.87
N CYS A 138 19.63 -0.75 16.62
CA CYS A 138 20.48 -1.94 16.52
C CYS A 138 20.99 -2.44 17.87
N LEU A 139 20.90 -1.62 18.92
CA LEU A 139 21.44 -1.95 20.23
C LEU A 139 20.64 -3.08 20.90
N ASN A 140 21.24 -3.76 21.88
CA ASN A 140 20.59 -4.81 22.68
C ASN A 140 20.00 -5.97 21.85
N GLY A 141 20.68 -6.35 20.76
CA GLY A 141 20.23 -7.43 19.87
C GLY A 141 19.24 -7.00 18.79
N GLY A 142 18.95 -5.70 18.69
CA GLY A 142 18.09 -5.14 17.65
C GLY A 142 16.62 -5.12 18.04
N GLN A 143 15.98 -3.97 17.83
CA GLN A 143 14.53 -3.84 17.90
C GLN A 143 13.87 -4.56 16.73
N ASP A 144 12.61 -4.96 16.90
CA ASP A 144 11.86 -5.58 15.83
C ASP A 144 11.51 -4.54 14.75
N LYS A 145 11.73 -4.89 13.48
CA LYS A 145 11.66 -3.94 12.36
C LYS A 145 10.28 -3.33 12.21
N ALA A 146 9.23 -4.14 12.29
CA ALA A 146 7.86 -3.68 12.06
C ALA A 146 7.45 -2.62 13.10
N THR A 147 7.71 -2.88 14.38
CA THR A 147 7.35 -1.97 15.47
C THR A 147 8.25 -0.73 15.49
N ALA A 148 9.56 -0.88 15.27
CA ALA A 148 10.48 0.24 15.17
C ALA A 148 10.15 1.16 13.98
N ALA A 149 9.73 0.61 12.84
CA ALA A 149 9.33 1.39 11.67
C ALA A 149 8.05 2.18 11.92
N ALA A 150 7.05 1.56 12.56
CA ALA A 150 5.80 2.23 12.92
C ALA A 150 6.04 3.38 13.91
N GLN A 151 6.92 3.18 14.90
CA GLN A 151 7.32 4.24 15.83
C GLN A 151 8.04 5.37 15.09
N ALA A 152 8.99 5.06 14.20
CA ALA A 152 9.70 6.07 13.42
C ALA A 152 8.76 6.92 12.54
N LEU A 153 7.70 6.32 11.97
CA LEU A 153 6.68 7.09 11.25
C LEU A 153 5.90 8.03 12.18
N SER A 154 5.56 7.57 13.37
CA SER A 154 4.88 8.37 14.39
C SER A 154 5.75 9.53 14.89
N ASP A 155 7.07 9.31 14.98
CA ASP A 155 8.04 10.35 15.34
C ASP A 155 8.17 11.40 14.22
N ILE A 156 8.07 10.99 12.94
CA ILE A 156 8.08 11.91 11.79
C ILE A 156 6.78 12.72 11.73
N PHE A 157 5.63 12.06 11.91
CA PHE A 157 4.33 12.71 11.86
C PHE A 157 3.36 12.09 12.89
N PRO A 158 3.15 12.73 14.05
CA PRO A 158 2.39 12.14 15.16
C PRO A 158 0.90 11.86 14.91
N LYS A 159 0.34 12.32 13.79
CA LYS A 159 -1.05 12.06 13.38
C LYS A 159 -1.17 10.91 12.39
N VAL A 160 -0.08 10.24 12.01
CA VAL A 160 -0.15 8.97 11.30
C VAL A 160 -0.68 7.90 12.25
N ASN A 161 -1.62 7.10 11.77
CA ASN A 161 -2.00 5.83 12.38
C ASN A 161 -1.06 4.75 11.83
N ALA A 162 0.14 4.67 12.41
CA ALA A 162 1.13 3.67 12.04
C ALA A 162 1.11 2.49 13.02
N SER A 163 1.09 1.27 12.51
CA SER A 163 1.19 0.05 13.33
C SER A 163 2.20 -0.93 12.76
N GLY A 164 2.84 -1.70 13.65
CA GLY A 164 3.83 -2.71 13.30
C GLY A 164 3.40 -4.08 13.80
N VAL A 165 3.35 -5.06 12.92
CA VAL A 165 2.95 -6.44 13.23
C VAL A 165 4.12 -7.38 12.98
N LEU A 166 4.48 -8.13 14.03
CA LEU A 166 5.43 -9.24 13.92
C LEU A 166 4.68 -10.45 13.39
N LEU A 167 4.99 -10.84 12.16
CA LEU A 167 4.31 -11.92 11.48
C LEU A 167 5.27 -12.59 10.51
N ASN A 168 5.36 -13.90 10.60
CA ASN A 168 6.04 -14.70 9.59
C ASN A 168 5.05 -15.00 8.45
N ILE A 169 5.49 -14.87 7.20
CA ILE A 169 4.65 -15.21 6.05
C ILE A 169 5.09 -16.59 5.54
N PRO A 170 4.24 -17.62 5.64
CA PRO A 170 4.58 -18.96 5.18
C PRO A 170 4.88 -18.98 3.68
N MET A 171 5.93 -19.72 3.32
CA MET A 171 6.45 -19.79 1.95
C MET A 171 6.21 -21.18 1.34
N PRO A 172 5.80 -21.27 0.07
CA PRO A 172 5.80 -22.54 -0.67
C PRO A 172 7.16 -23.24 -0.63
N GLY A 173 7.16 -24.57 -0.48
CA GLY A 173 8.36 -25.39 -0.43
C GLY A 173 9.07 -25.46 0.92
N HIS A 174 8.62 -24.71 1.92
CA HIS A 174 9.11 -24.80 3.29
C HIS A 174 8.14 -25.67 4.10
N THR A 175 8.58 -26.90 4.38
CA THR A 175 7.74 -27.91 5.04
C THR A 175 7.35 -27.45 6.45
N VAL A 176 6.05 -27.49 6.73
CA VAL A 176 5.47 -27.16 8.03
C VAL A 176 5.37 -28.45 8.83
N GLY A 177 6.23 -28.60 9.84
CA GLY A 177 6.17 -29.73 10.75
C GLY A 177 4.91 -29.70 11.63
N ASP A 178 4.40 -30.87 12.02
CA ASP A 178 3.15 -31.02 12.78
C ASP A 178 3.08 -30.15 14.06
N SER A 179 4.22 -29.90 14.70
CA SER A 179 4.30 -29.07 15.92
C SER A 179 4.04 -27.58 15.68
N VAL A 180 4.15 -27.08 14.46
CA VAL A 180 4.09 -25.65 14.11
C VAL A 180 2.85 -25.32 13.26
N VAL A 181 2.04 -26.32 12.90
CA VAL A 181 0.86 -26.14 12.03
C VAL A 181 -0.13 -25.14 12.61
N ASP A 182 -0.40 -25.19 13.92
CA ASP A 182 -1.35 -24.28 14.56
C ASP A 182 -0.86 -22.83 14.61
N GLU A 183 0.45 -22.61 14.78
CA GLU A 183 1.08 -21.29 14.72
C GLU A 183 0.99 -20.73 13.29
N VAL A 184 1.37 -21.53 12.29
CA VAL A 184 1.27 -21.16 10.87
C VAL A 184 -0.18 -20.84 10.48
N LYS A 185 -1.16 -21.57 11.03
CA LYS A 185 -2.57 -21.30 10.81
C LYS A 185 -3.01 -19.95 11.39
N GLN A 186 -2.52 -19.59 12.57
CA GLN A 186 -2.77 -18.29 13.17
C GLN A 186 -2.11 -17.17 12.36
N ASP A 187 -0.89 -17.39 11.88
CA ASP A 187 -0.17 -16.42 11.04
C ASP A 187 -0.92 -16.17 9.72
N VAL A 188 -1.40 -17.22 9.06
CA VAL A 188 -2.22 -17.10 7.85
C VAL A 188 -3.50 -16.32 8.14
N ALA A 189 -4.23 -16.65 9.22
CA ALA A 189 -5.45 -15.95 9.58
C ALA A 189 -5.19 -14.46 9.88
N MET A 190 -4.07 -14.14 10.53
CA MET A 190 -3.67 -12.77 10.78
C MET A 190 -3.34 -12.03 9.47
N LEU A 191 -2.61 -12.65 8.55
CA LEU A 191 -2.31 -12.08 7.23
C LEU A 191 -3.60 -11.81 6.43
N GLU A 192 -4.54 -12.77 6.42
CA GLU A 192 -5.83 -12.63 5.77
C GLU A 192 -6.63 -11.46 6.33
N ASN A 193 -6.66 -11.31 7.66
CA ASN A 193 -7.33 -10.21 8.34
C ASN A 193 -6.67 -8.86 8.04
N LEU A 194 -5.33 -8.81 8.01
CA LEU A 194 -4.60 -7.60 7.63
C LEU A 194 -4.93 -7.19 6.19
N ILE A 195 -4.85 -8.12 5.23
CA ILE A 195 -5.15 -7.82 3.82
C ILE A 195 -6.60 -7.35 3.65
N GLU A 196 -7.55 -7.96 4.36
CA GLU A 196 -8.96 -7.57 4.32
C GLU A 196 -9.22 -6.17 4.85
N ASN A 197 -8.54 -5.78 5.93
CA ASN A 197 -8.71 -4.48 6.57
C ASN A 197 -7.92 -3.34 5.92
N HIS A 198 -7.23 -3.60 4.81
CA HIS A 198 -6.49 -2.57 4.06
C HIS A 198 -6.99 -2.49 2.61
N ASP A 199 -6.74 -1.35 1.97
CA ASP A 199 -7.25 -1.03 0.63
C ASP A 199 -6.17 -1.28 -0.43
N ALA A 200 -4.92 -0.94 -0.10
CA ALA A 200 -3.74 -1.17 -0.93
C ALA A 200 -2.70 -2.02 -0.19
N VAL A 201 -2.21 -3.08 -0.84
CA VAL A 201 -1.22 -4.02 -0.29
C VAL A 201 0.06 -3.96 -1.10
N PHE A 202 1.18 -3.68 -0.44
CA PHE A 202 2.50 -3.62 -1.04
C PHE A 202 3.32 -4.86 -0.68
N LEU A 203 3.75 -5.61 -1.69
CA LEU A 203 4.62 -6.77 -1.57
C LEU A 203 6.08 -6.30 -1.71
N LEU A 204 6.72 -6.05 -0.57
CA LEU A 204 8.05 -5.44 -0.44
C LEU A 204 9.08 -6.41 0.19
N MET A 205 8.78 -7.70 0.06
CA MET A 205 9.55 -8.80 0.63
C MET A 205 10.80 -9.09 -0.20
N ASP A 206 11.74 -9.82 0.39
CA ASP A 206 13.06 -10.11 -0.15
C ASP A 206 13.14 -11.43 -0.94
N SER A 207 12.09 -12.25 -0.93
CA SER A 207 12.06 -13.50 -1.66
C SER A 207 10.87 -13.60 -2.60
N ARG A 208 10.98 -14.44 -3.62
CA ARG A 208 9.87 -14.69 -4.55
C ARG A 208 8.75 -15.48 -3.86
N GLU A 209 9.11 -16.46 -3.05
CA GLU A 209 8.20 -17.42 -2.44
C GLU A 209 7.27 -16.72 -1.45
N SER A 210 7.81 -15.78 -0.68
CA SER A 210 7.07 -15.01 0.31
C SER A 210 6.00 -14.09 -0.29
N ARG A 211 6.13 -13.72 -1.57
CA ARG A 211 5.10 -12.94 -2.28
C ARG A 211 3.92 -13.78 -2.75
N TRP A 212 4.03 -15.11 -2.77
CA TRP A 212 3.00 -15.99 -3.32
C TRP A 212 1.68 -15.91 -2.54
N LEU A 213 1.73 -16.18 -1.24
CA LEU A 213 0.54 -16.22 -0.39
C LEU A 213 -0.21 -14.86 -0.38
N PRO A 214 0.46 -13.72 -0.15
CA PRO A 214 -0.19 -12.41 -0.27
C PRO A 214 -0.80 -12.13 -1.66
N THR A 215 -0.20 -12.65 -2.73
CA THR A 215 -0.75 -12.50 -4.09
C THR A 215 -2.06 -13.27 -4.24
N VAL A 216 -2.11 -14.52 -3.77
CA VAL A 216 -3.33 -15.35 -3.80
C VAL A 216 -4.45 -14.70 -3.01
N ILE A 217 -4.17 -14.29 -1.75
CA ILE A 217 -5.16 -13.65 -0.87
C ILE A 217 -5.64 -12.32 -1.48
N GLY A 218 -4.72 -11.50 -2.00
CA GLY A 218 -5.05 -10.21 -2.59
C GLY A 218 -5.98 -10.33 -3.80
N VAL A 219 -5.76 -11.31 -4.66
CA VAL A 219 -6.67 -11.61 -5.79
C VAL A 219 -8.02 -12.12 -5.27
N ALA A 220 -8.01 -13.06 -4.34
CA ALA A 220 -9.23 -13.65 -3.77
C ALA A 220 -10.11 -12.62 -3.04
N LYS A 221 -9.50 -11.64 -2.36
CA LYS A 221 -10.17 -10.54 -1.63
C LYS A 221 -10.32 -9.26 -2.45
N CYS A 222 -10.05 -9.31 -3.76
CA CYS A 222 -10.18 -8.18 -4.68
C CYS A 222 -9.48 -6.89 -4.19
N LYS A 223 -8.22 -7.01 -3.75
CA LYS A 223 -7.42 -5.89 -3.24
C LYS A 223 -6.52 -5.29 -4.32
N LEU A 224 -6.18 -4.01 -4.16
CA LEU A 224 -5.13 -3.38 -4.97
C LEU A 224 -3.78 -3.89 -4.47
N VAL A 225 -3.12 -4.75 -5.25
CA VAL A 225 -1.82 -5.32 -4.88
C VAL A 225 -0.74 -4.73 -5.78
N PHE A 226 0.33 -4.25 -5.15
CA PHE A 226 1.51 -3.71 -5.81
C PHE A 226 2.74 -4.49 -5.38
N THR A 227 3.59 -4.86 -6.33
CA THR A 227 4.82 -5.59 -6.06
C THR A 227 6.03 -4.76 -6.47
N ALA A 228 7.02 -4.68 -5.59
CA ALA A 228 8.35 -4.17 -5.91
C ALA A 228 9.40 -5.26 -5.70
N ALA A 229 10.34 -5.35 -6.65
CA ALA A 229 11.49 -6.24 -6.61
C ALA A 229 12.76 -5.49 -7.02
N LEU A 230 13.89 -5.85 -6.42
CA LEU A 230 15.17 -5.18 -6.62
C LEU A 230 16.23 -6.18 -7.08
N GLY A 231 16.79 -5.96 -8.27
CA GLY A 231 18.06 -6.54 -8.66
C GLY A 231 19.24 -5.64 -8.26
N PHE A 232 20.45 -6.04 -8.66
CA PHE A 232 21.69 -5.29 -8.34
C PHE A 232 21.64 -3.83 -8.82
N ASP A 233 21.31 -3.60 -10.10
CA ASP A 233 21.25 -2.29 -10.76
C ASP A 233 19.91 -2.02 -11.46
N SER A 234 18.91 -2.87 -11.20
CA SER A 234 17.59 -2.81 -11.82
C SER A 234 16.48 -3.03 -10.80
N TYR A 235 15.26 -2.61 -11.14
CA TYR A 235 14.08 -2.85 -10.31
C TYR A 235 12.86 -3.14 -11.17
N LEU A 236 11.88 -3.82 -10.56
CA LEU A 236 10.54 -4.01 -11.10
C LEU A 236 9.55 -3.41 -10.11
N VAL A 237 8.62 -2.61 -10.60
CA VAL A 237 7.39 -2.25 -9.88
C VAL A 237 6.20 -2.63 -10.74
N MET A 238 5.14 -3.18 -10.14
CA MET A 238 3.94 -3.55 -10.88
C MET A 238 2.69 -3.52 -10.00
N ARG A 239 1.54 -3.33 -10.63
CA ARG A 239 0.22 -3.57 -10.03
C ARG A 239 -0.33 -4.90 -10.55
N HIS A 240 -1.03 -5.65 -9.70
CA HIS A 240 -1.69 -6.90 -10.12
C HIS A 240 -3.08 -6.63 -10.70
N SER A 241 -3.68 -7.65 -11.33
CA SER A 241 -5.09 -7.59 -11.74
C SER A 241 -6.02 -7.31 -10.57
N TYR A 242 -6.98 -6.41 -10.81
CA TYR A 242 -8.03 -6.08 -9.87
C TYR A 242 -9.37 -6.59 -10.40
N ARG A 243 -10.00 -7.52 -9.67
CA ARG A 243 -11.23 -8.20 -10.11
C ARG A 243 -12.54 -7.46 -9.76
N GLY A 244 -12.48 -6.37 -8.99
CA GLY A 244 -13.65 -5.60 -8.57
C GLY A 244 -14.60 -6.37 -7.63
N GLU A 245 -15.49 -5.67 -6.94
CA GLU A 245 -16.47 -6.27 -6.01
C GLU A 245 -17.66 -6.95 -6.72
N SER A 246 -17.82 -6.77 -8.04
CA SER A 246 -19.01 -7.21 -8.79
C SER A 246 -19.00 -8.68 -9.24
N LEU A 247 -17.97 -9.46 -8.91
CA LEU A 247 -17.99 -10.91 -9.14
C LEU A 247 -18.43 -11.62 -7.86
N SER A 248 -19.72 -11.53 -7.55
CA SER A 248 -20.36 -12.52 -6.68
C SER A 248 -20.18 -13.91 -7.30
N PRO A 249 -19.74 -14.94 -6.55
CA PRO A 249 -19.52 -16.29 -7.08
C PRO A 249 -20.84 -17.07 -7.31
N SER A 250 -21.88 -16.40 -7.81
CA SER A 250 -23.23 -16.97 -7.90
C SER A 250 -24.02 -16.43 -9.10
N THR A 251 -23.43 -16.47 -10.30
CA THR A 251 -24.14 -16.70 -11.57
C THR A 251 -23.10 -16.91 -12.65
N VAL A 252 -22.51 -18.11 -12.68
CA VAL A 252 -22.15 -18.70 -13.98
C VAL A 252 -23.47 -19.17 -14.58
N SER A 253 -24.30 -18.23 -15.04
CA SER A 253 -25.22 -18.56 -16.12
C SER A 253 -24.31 -18.77 -17.31
N CYS A 254 -24.19 -20.02 -17.71
CA CYS A 254 -23.72 -20.44 -19.01
C CYS A 254 -24.60 -19.80 -20.10
N SER A 255 -24.43 -18.49 -20.32
CA SER A 255 -24.64 -17.90 -21.62
C SER A 255 -23.56 -18.49 -22.50
N SER A 256 -24.02 -19.23 -23.50
CA SER A 256 -23.32 -20.01 -24.50
C SER A 256 -22.37 -19.21 -25.42
N ASP A 257 -21.81 -18.11 -24.94
CA ASP A 257 -20.84 -17.25 -25.63
C ASP A 257 -19.44 -17.29 -24.96
N ALA A 258 -19.20 -18.28 -24.08
CA ALA A 258 -17.92 -18.48 -23.40
C ALA A 258 -16.82 -19.11 -24.28
N ASN A 259 -17.11 -19.42 -25.55
CA ASN A 259 -16.17 -20.06 -26.48
C ASN A 259 -15.40 -19.09 -27.40
N THR A 260 -15.52 -17.76 -27.20
CA THR A 260 -14.84 -16.76 -28.06
C THR A 260 -13.79 -15.92 -27.35
N LEU A 261 -13.55 -16.11 -26.04
CA LEU A 261 -12.51 -15.39 -25.30
C LEU A 261 -11.50 -16.32 -24.59
N GLU A 262 -11.52 -17.61 -24.92
CA GLU A 262 -10.46 -18.55 -24.55
C GLU A 262 -9.39 -18.50 -25.65
N SER A 263 -8.18 -18.08 -25.29
CA SER A 263 -7.00 -18.04 -26.17
C SER A 263 -6.94 -16.92 -27.22
N ALA A 264 -7.41 -15.72 -26.88
CA ALA A 264 -6.82 -14.53 -27.50
C ALA A 264 -5.41 -14.38 -26.95
N SER A 265 -4.43 -14.98 -27.65
CA SER A 265 -3.07 -14.47 -27.63
C SER A 265 -3.18 -12.96 -27.91
N PHE A 266 -2.97 -12.11 -26.90
CA PHE A 266 -3.04 -10.65 -26.99
C PHE A 266 -1.85 -10.12 -27.82
N VAL A 267 -1.81 -10.55 -29.08
CA VAL A 267 -0.91 -10.09 -30.15
C VAL A 267 -1.48 -8.82 -30.78
N SER A 268 -2.75 -8.49 -30.52
CA SER A 268 -3.27 -7.15 -30.78
C SER A 268 -2.61 -6.18 -29.81
N GLY A 269 -1.92 -5.17 -30.32
CA GLY A 269 -1.23 -4.15 -29.51
C GLY A 269 -2.15 -3.22 -28.70
N GLU A 270 -3.39 -3.67 -28.44
CA GLU A 270 -4.44 -2.99 -27.67
C GLU A 270 -4.06 -2.91 -26.18
N PRO A 271 -4.58 -1.91 -25.43
CA PRO A 271 -4.44 -1.86 -23.98
C PRO A 271 -5.08 -3.07 -23.29
N ILE A 272 -4.41 -3.62 -22.28
CA ILE A 272 -4.96 -4.73 -21.49
C ILE A 272 -5.83 -4.16 -20.36
N PRO A 273 -7.11 -4.57 -20.24
CA PRO A 273 -7.98 -4.14 -19.15
C PRO A 273 -7.43 -4.49 -17.76
N GLY A 274 -7.69 -3.64 -16.75
CA GLY A 274 -7.13 -3.81 -15.40
C GLY A 274 -7.45 -5.15 -14.72
N ASN A 275 -8.61 -5.75 -15.02
CA ASN A 275 -9.01 -7.08 -14.52
C ASN A 275 -8.31 -8.25 -15.25
N HIS A 276 -7.70 -8.02 -16.41
CA HIS A 276 -6.98 -9.02 -17.20
C HIS A 276 -5.45 -8.92 -17.08
N LEU A 277 -4.94 -8.03 -16.24
CA LEU A 277 -3.50 -7.90 -16.01
C LEU A 277 -2.90 -9.12 -15.31
N GLY A 278 -1.63 -9.37 -15.58
CA GLY A 278 -0.85 -10.39 -14.90
C GLY A 278 -0.57 -10.06 -13.44
N CYS A 279 -0.23 -11.06 -12.64
CA CYS A 279 0.43 -10.87 -11.36
C CYS A 279 1.94 -11.11 -11.52
N TYR A 280 2.70 -10.95 -10.43
CA TYR A 280 4.14 -11.24 -10.39
C TYR A 280 4.51 -12.62 -10.96
N PHE A 281 3.65 -13.61 -10.78
CA PHE A 281 3.88 -15.01 -11.18
C PHE A 281 3.34 -15.37 -12.58
N CYS A 282 2.74 -14.43 -13.33
CA CYS A 282 2.19 -14.75 -14.66
C CYS A 282 3.25 -14.90 -15.75
N ASN A 283 4.42 -14.30 -15.56
CA ASN A 283 5.48 -14.28 -16.58
C ASN A 283 6.53 -15.37 -16.39
N ASP A 284 6.27 -16.33 -15.49
CA ASP A 284 7.15 -17.46 -15.23
C ASP A 284 6.36 -18.77 -15.30
N VAL A 285 7.00 -19.80 -15.85
CA VAL A 285 6.39 -21.13 -16.12
C VAL A 285 6.69 -22.15 -15.02
N VAL A 286 7.27 -21.70 -13.91
CA VAL A 286 7.64 -22.54 -12.75
C VAL A 286 6.93 -22.04 -11.49
N ALA A 287 6.40 -22.96 -10.69
CA ALA A 287 5.84 -22.60 -9.39
C ALA A 287 6.92 -22.08 -8.43
N PRO A 288 6.58 -21.15 -7.50
CA PRO A 288 7.51 -20.80 -6.43
C PRO A 288 7.80 -22.02 -5.57
N GLY A 289 9.09 -22.33 -5.40
CA GLY A 289 9.63 -23.36 -4.50
C GLY A 289 10.84 -22.81 -3.75
N ASP A 290 11.50 -23.61 -2.92
CA ASP A 290 12.65 -23.15 -2.13
C ASP A 290 13.80 -22.66 -3.04
N SER A 291 13.85 -21.35 -3.27
CA SER A 291 14.87 -20.75 -4.11
C SER A 291 16.14 -20.49 -3.35
N THR A 292 16.22 -20.63 -2.01
CA THR A 292 17.43 -20.29 -1.23
C THR A 292 18.70 -21.01 -1.68
N GLN A 293 18.56 -22.01 -2.57
CA GLN A 293 19.64 -22.73 -3.24
C GLN A 293 19.99 -22.23 -4.66
N ASP A 294 19.11 -21.54 -5.42
CA ASP A 294 19.37 -21.06 -6.80
C ASP A 294 18.47 -19.88 -7.29
N ARG A 295 19.09 -18.70 -7.56
CA ARG A 295 18.75 -17.60 -8.54
C ARG A 295 18.75 -16.15 -8.01
N THR A 296 19.01 -15.19 -8.90
CA THR A 296 19.75 -13.94 -8.62
C THR A 296 18.96 -12.62 -8.57
N LEU A 297 17.70 -12.52 -9.01
CA LEU A 297 17.02 -11.21 -9.06
C LEU A 297 16.51 -10.76 -7.69
N ASP A 298 15.88 -11.64 -6.90
CA ASP A 298 15.31 -11.27 -5.59
C ASP A 298 16.26 -11.52 -4.42
N GLN A 299 17.21 -12.44 -4.54
CA GLN A 299 17.90 -13.05 -3.39
C GLN A 299 18.94 -12.19 -2.67
N GLN A 300 19.15 -10.94 -3.06
CA GLN A 300 20.16 -10.11 -2.42
C GLN A 300 19.72 -8.66 -2.31
N CYS A 301 18.62 -8.39 -1.60
CA CYS A 301 18.20 -7.03 -1.24
C CYS A 301 19.31 -6.21 -0.53
N THR A 302 20.34 -6.88 0.01
CA THR A 302 21.54 -6.27 0.61
C THR A 302 22.63 -5.90 -0.40
N VAL A 303 22.72 -6.59 -1.54
CA VAL A 303 23.71 -6.37 -2.61
C VAL A 303 23.03 -5.66 -3.77
N THR A 304 22.41 -4.51 -3.50
CA THR A 304 21.84 -3.62 -4.51
C THR A 304 22.53 -2.26 -4.46
N ARG A 305 22.64 -1.61 -5.63
CA ARG A 305 23.07 -0.20 -5.71
C ARG A 305 22.07 0.64 -4.89
N PRO A 306 22.50 1.42 -3.88
CA PRO A 306 21.58 2.03 -2.91
C PRO A 306 20.43 2.83 -3.52
N GLY A 307 20.69 3.56 -4.61
CA GLY A 307 19.70 4.39 -5.31
C GLY A 307 18.55 3.62 -5.96
N VAL A 308 18.71 2.34 -6.27
CA VAL A 308 17.67 1.50 -6.93
C VAL A 308 16.42 1.44 -6.05
N SER A 309 16.60 1.24 -4.75
CA SER A 309 15.50 1.13 -3.79
C SER A 309 14.66 2.39 -3.67
N TYR A 310 15.29 3.57 -3.74
CA TYR A 310 14.60 4.86 -3.70
C TYR A 310 13.75 5.07 -4.96
N LEU A 311 14.29 4.72 -6.14
CA LEU A 311 13.55 4.82 -7.39
C LEU A 311 12.35 3.85 -7.40
N ALA A 312 12.56 2.59 -7.02
CA ALA A 312 11.48 1.62 -6.93
C ALA A 312 10.39 2.07 -5.93
N SER A 313 10.80 2.58 -4.76
CA SER A 313 9.86 3.07 -3.74
C SER A 313 9.04 4.27 -4.21
N ALA A 314 9.68 5.21 -4.92
CA ALA A 314 8.97 6.34 -5.52
C ALA A 314 7.99 5.86 -6.58
N HIS A 315 8.44 5.04 -7.54
CA HIS A 315 7.60 4.61 -8.65
C HIS A 315 6.41 3.75 -8.22
N ILE A 316 6.54 2.86 -7.23
CA ILE A 316 5.41 2.05 -6.77
C ILE A 316 4.35 2.88 -6.04
N VAL A 317 4.75 3.92 -5.29
CA VAL A 317 3.81 4.84 -4.64
C VAL A 317 3.14 5.75 -5.65
N GLU A 318 3.89 6.32 -6.60
CA GLU A 318 3.30 7.11 -7.71
C GLU A 318 2.34 6.25 -8.54
N LEU A 319 2.67 4.97 -8.79
CA LEU A 319 1.76 4.04 -9.47
C LEU A 319 0.45 3.85 -8.69
N MET A 320 0.51 3.69 -7.37
CA MET A 320 -0.68 3.62 -6.52
C MET A 320 -1.50 4.91 -6.61
N VAL A 321 -0.86 6.06 -6.46
CA VAL A 321 -1.55 7.36 -6.48
C VAL A 321 -2.20 7.59 -7.85
N SER A 322 -1.47 7.40 -8.96
CA SER A 322 -2.04 7.52 -10.30
C SER A 322 -3.20 6.56 -10.54
N LEU A 323 -3.13 5.32 -10.02
CA LEU A 323 -4.25 4.38 -10.09
C LEU A 323 -5.47 4.86 -9.30
N LEU A 324 -5.29 5.40 -8.10
CA LEU A 324 -6.39 5.94 -7.27
C LEU A 324 -7.03 7.19 -7.88
N GLN A 325 -6.25 8.00 -8.59
CA GLN A 325 -6.72 9.19 -9.31
C GLN A 325 -7.36 8.86 -10.66
N HIS A 326 -7.11 7.68 -11.22
CA HIS A 326 -7.66 7.30 -12.50
C HIS A 326 -9.19 7.12 -12.41
N PRO A 327 -9.98 7.61 -13.39
CA PRO A 327 -11.44 7.45 -13.39
C PRO A 327 -11.91 6.00 -13.20
N ASP A 328 -11.20 5.05 -13.79
CA ASP A 328 -11.55 3.62 -13.73
C ASP A 328 -10.87 2.89 -12.55
N LYS A 329 -10.11 3.61 -11.73
CA LYS A 329 -9.42 3.09 -10.53
C LYS A 329 -8.67 1.79 -10.81
N GLY A 330 -8.90 0.74 -10.00
CA GLY A 330 -8.28 -0.58 -10.18
C GLY A 330 -8.52 -1.23 -11.55
N LEU A 331 -9.58 -0.85 -12.26
CA LEU A 331 -9.91 -1.37 -13.59
C LEU A 331 -9.20 -0.63 -14.73
N ALA A 332 -8.40 0.40 -14.42
CA ALA A 332 -7.60 1.12 -15.41
C ALA A 332 -6.81 0.14 -16.28
N GLU A 333 -6.90 0.33 -17.60
CA GLU A 333 -6.16 -0.46 -18.58
C GLU A 333 -4.66 -0.11 -18.57
N ALA A 334 -3.83 -0.99 -19.13
CA ALA A 334 -2.41 -0.75 -19.29
C ALA A 334 -2.01 -0.90 -20.75
N GLN A 335 -1.25 0.08 -21.23
CA GLN A 335 -0.73 0.09 -22.59
C GLN A 335 0.31 -1.01 -22.82
N VAL A 336 0.15 -1.77 -23.92
CA VAL A 336 1.09 -2.82 -24.37
C VAL A 336 2.06 -2.29 -25.42
N SER A 337 1.57 -1.46 -26.35
CA SER A 337 2.33 -0.94 -27.49
C SER A 337 2.14 0.57 -27.64
N GLN A 338 3.03 1.24 -28.37
CA GLN A 338 2.92 2.68 -28.65
C GLN A 338 1.81 3.03 -29.66
N CYS A 339 1.11 2.05 -30.23
CA CYS A 339 0.17 2.26 -31.33
C CYS A 339 -1.19 2.79 -30.86
N GLU A 340 -1.71 2.28 -29.73
CA GLU A 340 -2.97 2.76 -29.14
C GLU A 340 -2.74 3.27 -27.73
N ALA A 341 -3.23 4.48 -27.46
CA ALA A 341 -3.07 5.14 -26.18
C ALA A 341 -4.11 4.62 -25.19
N ALA A 342 -3.65 4.05 -24.08
CA ALA A 342 -4.49 3.79 -22.93
C ALA A 342 -5.09 5.09 -22.40
N LYS A 343 -6.31 5.01 -21.86
CA LYS A 343 -6.95 6.13 -21.17
C LYS A 343 -6.05 6.65 -20.05
N GLU A 344 -5.87 7.96 -20.02
CA GLU A 344 -5.05 8.65 -19.02
C GLU A 344 -5.92 9.17 -17.86
N GLY A 345 -5.33 9.20 -16.67
CA GLY A 345 -5.87 9.92 -15.52
C GLY A 345 -5.27 11.32 -15.43
N ILE A 346 -5.65 12.07 -14.38
CA ILE A 346 -5.11 13.41 -14.11
C ILE A 346 -3.59 13.44 -13.84
N LEU A 347 -3.00 12.30 -13.46
CA LEU A 347 -1.56 12.11 -13.26
C LEU A 347 -0.88 11.35 -14.42
N GLY A 348 -1.56 11.22 -15.57
CA GLY A 348 -1.06 10.52 -16.75
C GLY A 348 -1.47 9.05 -16.83
N THR A 349 -0.70 8.26 -17.57
CA THR A 349 -0.95 6.83 -17.78
C THR A 349 -0.69 6.00 -16.52
N VAL A 350 -1.40 4.87 -16.41
CA VAL A 350 -1.24 3.93 -15.30
C VAL A 350 -0.67 2.60 -15.83
N PRO A 351 0.67 2.46 -15.92
CA PRO A 351 1.27 1.25 -16.47
C PRO A 351 0.94 0.01 -15.63
N HIS A 352 1.01 -1.16 -16.24
CA HIS A 352 0.91 -2.42 -15.51
C HIS A 352 2.18 -2.67 -14.70
N SER A 353 3.33 -2.60 -15.37
CA SER A 353 4.65 -2.74 -14.74
C SER A 353 5.65 -1.76 -15.33
N LEU A 354 6.66 -1.44 -14.55
CA LEU A 354 7.79 -0.61 -14.93
C LEU A 354 9.08 -1.31 -14.50
N ARG A 355 9.98 -1.53 -15.47
CA ARG A 355 11.33 -2.02 -15.21
C ARG A 355 12.32 -0.88 -15.39
N GLY A 356 13.10 -0.59 -14.36
CA GLY A 356 14.17 0.40 -14.43
C GLY A 356 15.55 -0.22 -14.41
N PHE A 357 16.47 0.35 -15.19
CA PHE A 357 17.87 -0.09 -15.29
C PHE A 357 18.80 1.10 -15.11
N LEU A 358 19.50 1.17 -13.98
CA LEU A 358 20.40 2.29 -13.66
C LEU A 358 21.69 2.23 -14.47
N GLY A 359 22.16 1.04 -14.86
CA GLY A 359 23.32 0.91 -15.76
C GLY A 359 23.07 1.56 -17.12
N ARG A 360 21.83 1.49 -17.61
CA ARG A 360 21.42 2.02 -18.93
C ARG A 360 20.64 3.33 -18.88
N GLN A 361 20.30 3.82 -17.68
CA GLN A 361 19.44 4.99 -17.47
C GLN A 361 18.11 4.89 -18.23
N GLN A 362 17.50 3.70 -18.21
CA GLN A 362 16.31 3.38 -18.99
C GLN A 362 15.16 2.91 -18.10
N HIS A 363 13.95 3.34 -18.44
CA HIS A 363 12.70 2.86 -17.89
C HIS A 363 11.86 2.20 -19.00
N LEU A 364 11.37 1.00 -18.74
CA LEU A 364 10.61 0.19 -19.68
C LEU A 364 9.23 -0.13 -19.07
N PRO A 365 8.16 0.55 -19.50
CA PRO A 365 6.81 0.13 -19.16
C PRO A 365 6.48 -1.15 -19.95
N LEU A 366 5.92 -2.14 -19.27
CA LEU A 366 5.51 -3.41 -19.85
C LEU A 366 4.15 -3.81 -19.30
N ALA A 367 3.29 -4.32 -20.17
CA ALA A 367 2.01 -4.91 -19.80
C ALA A 367 1.99 -6.38 -20.21
N THR A 368 1.48 -7.23 -19.31
CA THR A 368 1.37 -8.67 -19.56
C THR A 368 -0.01 -9.12 -19.11
N ALA A 369 -0.64 -9.95 -19.93
CA ALA A 369 -1.96 -10.48 -19.62
C ALA A 369 -1.87 -11.56 -18.55
N ARG A 370 -3.00 -11.80 -17.88
CA ARG A 370 -3.16 -12.89 -16.94
C ARG A 370 -2.93 -14.24 -17.63
N PHE A 371 -2.00 -15.03 -17.09
CA PHE A 371 -1.75 -16.37 -17.57
C PHE A 371 -2.78 -17.35 -16.97
N SER A 372 -3.44 -18.13 -17.84
CA SER A 372 -4.54 -19.05 -17.46
C SER A 372 -4.09 -20.18 -16.53
N GLN A 373 -2.81 -20.54 -16.56
CA GLN A 373 -2.19 -21.55 -15.68
C GLN A 373 -1.19 -20.91 -14.70
N CYS A 374 -1.37 -19.63 -14.37
CA CYS A 374 -0.54 -18.97 -13.37
C CYS A 374 -0.64 -19.69 -12.02
N PRO A 375 0.49 -19.98 -11.34
CA PRO A 375 0.49 -20.66 -10.04
C PRO A 375 -0.03 -19.80 -8.88
N ALA A 376 -0.43 -18.54 -9.12
CA ALA A 376 -0.94 -17.65 -8.07
C ALA A 376 -2.33 -17.09 -8.37
N CYS A 377 -2.55 -16.51 -9.57
CA CYS A 377 -3.78 -15.78 -9.86
C CYS A 377 -4.71 -16.47 -10.86
N CYS A 378 -4.46 -17.73 -11.25
CA CYS A 378 -5.39 -18.46 -12.10
C CYS A 378 -6.65 -18.85 -11.32
N ASP A 379 -7.74 -19.09 -12.05
CA ASP A 379 -9.05 -19.33 -11.43
C ASP A 379 -9.09 -20.65 -10.65
N LYS A 380 -8.31 -21.66 -11.05
CA LYS A 380 -8.18 -22.94 -10.32
C LYS A 380 -7.53 -22.76 -8.94
N VAL A 381 -6.42 -22.02 -8.87
CA VAL A 381 -5.70 -21.75 -7.61
C VAL A 381 -6.55 -20.89 -6.67
N VAL A 382 -7.17 -19.83 -7.19
CA VAL A 382 -8.03 -18.95 -6.39
C VAL A 382 -9.25 -19.72 -5.86
N ALA A 383 -9.88 -20.56 -6.69
CA ALA A 383 -10.99 -21.40 -6.26
C ALA A 383 -10.57 -22.44 -5.21
N ALA A 384 -9.41 -23.08 -5.37
CA ALA A 384 -8.88 -24.03 -4.37
C ALA A 384 -8.65 -23.35 -3.01
N TYR A 385 -8.04 -22.15 -3.01
CA TYR A 385 -7.88 -21.35 -1.80
C TYR A 385 -9.23 -20.97 -1.16
N GLN A 386 -10.21 -20.52 -1.95
CA GLN A 386 -11.53 -20.13 -1.43
C GLN A 386 -12.33 -21.31 -0.86
N ASN A 387 -12.22 -22.50 -1.47
CA ASN A 387 -13.00 -23.68 -1.09
C ASN A 387 -12.36 -24.49 0.04
N GLU A 388 -11.04 -24.68 0.03
CA GLU A 388 -10.31 -25.52 0.99
C GLU A 388 -9.59 -24.72 2.08
N GLY A 389 -9.42 -23.41 1.89
CA GLY A 389 -8.79 -22.50 2.86
C GLY A 389 -7.39 -22.96 3.26
N PHE A 390 -7.14 -22.99 4.57
CA PHE A 390 -5.84 -23.37 5.14
C PHE A 390 -5.37 -24.78 4.73
N ASN A 391 -6.29 -25.72 4.46
CA ASN A 391 -5.89 -27.09 4.07
C ASN A 391 -5.21 -27.11 2.71
N PHE A 392 -5.67 -26.28 1.76
CA PHE A 392 -4.99 -26.11 0.48
C PHE A 392 -3.62 -25.48 0.67
N LEU A 393 -3.53 -24.42 1.48
CA LEU A 393 -2.27 -23.73 1.77
C LEU A 393 -1.24 -24.66 2.39
N LEU A 394 -1.64 -25.48 3.37
CA LEU A 394 -0.76 -26.45 4.01
C LEU A 394 -0.18 -27.48 3.02
N LYS A 395 -0.99 -27.96 2.06
CA LYS A 395 -0.51 -28.84 0.98
C LYS A 395 0.54 -28.12 0.12
N VAL A 396 0.30 -26.86 -0.24
CA VAL A 396 1.25 -26.06 -1.06
C VAL A 396 2.55 -25.77 -0.31
N PHE A 397 2.50 -25.45 0.98
CA PHE A 397 3.71 -25.23 1.78
C PHE A 397 4.58 -26.49 1.84
N ASN A 398 3.94 -27.66 2.01
CA ASN A 398 4.62 -28.95 2.09
C ASN A 398 5.06 -29.52 0.73
N SER A 399 4.42 -29.12 -0.37
CA SER A 399 4.67 -29.68 -1.70
C SER A 399 4.47 -28.62 -2.81
N PRO A 400 5.55 -28.05 -3.36
CA PRO A 400 5.47 -27.14 -4.50
C PRO A 400 4.86 -27.79 -5.76
N SER A 401 5.09 -29.08 -5.98
CA SER A 401 4.55 -29.82 -7.13
C SER A 401 3.02 -29.87 -7.13
N TYR A 402 2.40 -29.89 -5.94
CA TYR A 402 0.93 -29.81 -5.83
C TYR A 402 0.38 -28.51 -6.44
N LEU A 403 1.11 -27.41 -6.28
CA LEU A 403 0.71 -26.13 -6.87
C LEU A 403 0.76 -26.15 -8.41
N GLU A 404 1.76 -26.82 -8.97
CA GLU A 404 1.90 -27.01 -10.42
C GLU A 404 0.76 -27.87 -11.00
N GLU A 405 0.35 -28.92 -10.29
CA GLU A 405 -0.79 -29.76 -10.66
C GLU A 405 -2.10 -28.95 -10.66
N VAL A 406 -2.37 -28.19 -9.59
CA VAL A 406 -3.59 -27.37 -9.47
C VAL A 406 -3.63 -26.28 -10.54
N ALA A 407 -2.50 -25.64 -10.81
CA ALA A 407 -2.40 -24.63 -11.86
C ALA A 407 -2.48 -25.22 -13.28
N GLY A 408 -2.17 -26.51 -13.45
CA GLY A 408 -2.10 -27.18 -14.75
C GLY A 408 -0.76 -26.98 -15.47
N LEU A 409 0.29 -26.57 -14.76
CA LEU A 409 1.63 -26.37 -15.32
C LEU A 409 2.27 -27.68 -15.74
N GLY A 410 2.05 -28.77 -15.00
CA GLY A 410 2.59 -30.09 -15.36
C GLY A 410 2.11 -30.59 -16.73
N GLN A 411 0.86 -30.30 -17.09
CA GLN A 411 0.32 -30.63 -18.42
C GLN A 411 1.00 -29.82 -19.52
N LEU A 412 1.24 -28.53 -19.28
CA LEU A 412 1.91 -27.66 -20.25
C LEU A 412 3.38 -28.06 -20.45
N GLN A 413 4.09 -28.40 -19.38
CA GLN A 413 5.47 -28.90 -19.47
C GLN A 413 5.53 -30.21 -20.24
N GLN A 414 4.60 -31.14 -19.99
CA GLN A 414 4.52 -32.39 -20.74
C GLN A 414 4.21 -32.15 -22.23
N CYS A 415 3.24 -31.29 -22.55
CA CYS A 415 2.96 -30.93 -23.94
C CYS A 415 4.16 -30.28 -24.64
N ALA A 416 4.92 -29.43 -23.95
CA ALA A 416 6.12 -28.82 -24.50
C ALA A 416 7.23 -29.85 -24.78
N ILE A 417 7.41 -30.83 -23.88
CA ILE A 417 8.33 -31.95 -24.07
C ILE A 417 7.88 -32.80 -25.25
N ASP A 418 6.59 -33.14 -25.33
CA ASP A 418 6.03 -33.96 -26.42
C ASP A 418 6.17 -33.25 -27.78
N SER A 419 5.97 -31.93 -27.84
CA SER A 419 6.22 -31.13 -29.05
C SER A 419 7.70 -31.08 -29.44
N GLN A 420 8.63 -30.94 -28.48
CA GLN A 420 10.07 -30.99 -28.75
C GLN A 420 10.50 -32.38 -29.25
N ILE A 421 9.91 -33.45 -28.72
CA ILE A 421 10.17 -34.82 -29.18
C ILE A 421 9.66 -35.00 -30.62
N TRP A 422 8.49 -34.44 -30.96
CA TRP A 422 7.96 -34.44 -32.32
C TRP A 422 8.81 -33.63 -33.31
N GLU A 423 9.30 -32.45 -32.91
CA GLU A 423 10.19 -31.64 -33.76
C GLU A 423 11.55 -32.32 -34.01
N LEU A 424 12.03 -33.13 -33.06
CA LEU A 424 13.26 -33.92 -33.25
C LEU A 424 13.03 -35.15 -34.14
N SER A 425 11.85 -35.76 -34.13
CA SER A 425 11.55 -36.92 -34.99
C SER A 425 11.40 -36.57 -36.47
N ASP A 426 10.99 -35.34 -36.81
CA ASP A 426 10.87 -34.89 -38.21
C ASP A 426 12.22 -34.54 -38.87
N SER A 427 13.32 -34.57 -38.11
CA SER A 427 14.67 -34.22 -38.61
C SER A 427 15.53 -35.42 -39.03
N GLU A 428 15.05 -36.65 -38.85
CA GLU A 428 15.80 -37.88 -39.17
C GLU A 428 15.39 -38.57 -40.48
N ASP A 429 14.41 -38.05 -41.25
CA ASP A 429 13.89 -38.72 -42.45
C ASP A 429 14.35 -38.13 -43.81
N ASP A 430 15.27 -37.16 -43.84
CA ASP A 430 15.79 -36.55 -45.08
C ASP A 430 17.24 -36.98 -45.46
N SER A 431 17.56 -38.27 -45.27
CA SER A 431 18.74 -38.86 -45.93
C SER A 431 18.55 -40.35 -46.23
N ASN A 432 18.03 -40.66 -47.42
CA ASN A 432 18.27 -41.93 -48.12
C ASN A 432 18.31 -41.72 -49.63
#